data_AF-A0A0D2N6D1-F1
#
_entry.id   AF-A0A0D2N6D1-F1
#
_cell.length_a   1.000
_cell.length_b   1.000
_cell.length_c   1.000
_cell.angle_alpha   90.00
_cell.angle_beta   90.00
_cell.angle_gamma   90.00
#
_symmetry.space_group_name_H-M   'P 1'
#
loop_
_entity.id
_entity.type
_entity.pdbx_description
1 polymer ?
#
loop_
_entity_poly.entity_id
_entity_poly.type
_entity_poly.pdbx_seq_one_letter_code
_entity_poly.pdbx_strand_id
1 'polypeptide(L)'
;LEGGISHLPLLDPSMRATAIAPSEWRKRLEAVKNNDTASNTNPRTNYILLDVRNGYEWDIGHFHGAQRPDVDCFRSTSFGISPTEGVASDQLLQVDKEKTDILMYCTGGIRCDVYSTILRQQGFQNLYTLEGGVSHYLKTEGPVKWIGNLFTFDSRLSLPPSAYNHETMIEASMTQQAFDSDKFAKCYVCNSQVSELRHRNCANLDCNFLFLCCENCVMDLGGCCSYNCMTAPRRRPVLPGFQRYKKWHVYRDQKVEA
;
A
#
# COMPACT_ATOMS: atom_id res chain seq x y z
N LEU A 1 -11.18 8.20 -11.48
CA LEU A 1 -11.17 8.02 -12.96
C LEU A 1 -12.52 7.49 -13.45
N GLU A 2 -13.58 8.30 -13.33
CA GLU A 2 -14.83 8.05 -14.05
C GLU A 2 -14.59 8.35 -15.54
N GLY A 3 -14.96 7.42 -16.44
CA GLY A 3 -14.64 7.51 -17.87
C GLY A 3 -13.46 6.65 -18.37
N GLY A 4 -12.76 5.93 -17.48
CA GLY A 4 -11.64 5.05 -17.86
C GLY A 4 -10.32 5.81 -18.10
N ILE A 5 -9.33 5.14 -18.68
CA ILE A 5 -7.97 5.68 -18.90
C ILE A 5 -7.66 6.02 -20.36
N SER A 6 -8.64 5.89 -21.27
CA SER A 6 -8.43 6.06 -22.72
C SER A 6 -8.04 7.48 -23.12
N HIS A 7 -8.40 8.49 -22.32
CA HIS A 7 -8.05 9.89 -22.53
C HIS A 7 -6.65 10.24 -22.02
N LEU A 8 -6.01 9.35 -21.24
CA LEU A 8 -4.70 9.60 -20.67
C LEU A 8 -3.61 9.30 -21.71
N PRO A 9 -2.57 10.14 -21.81
CA PRO A 9 -1.48 9.96 -22.78
C PRO A 9 -0.47 8.90 -22.30
N LEU A 10 -0.93 7.69 -22.00
CA LEU A 10 -0.10 6.61 -21.42
C LEU A 10 1.03 6.15 -22.34
N LEU A 11 0.83 6.28 -23.65
CA LEU A 11 1.82 5.89 -24.65
C LEU A 11 2.88 6.97 -24.90
N ASP A 12 2.66 8.20 -24.40
CA ASP A 12 3.65 9.28 -24.49
C ASP A 12 4.65 9.16 -23.34
N PRO A 13 5.93 8.81 -23.60
CA PRO A 13 6.93 8.69 -22.56
C PRO A 13 7.20 10.00 -21.81
N SER A 14 7.00 11.17 -22.44
CA SER A 14 7.22 12.47 -21.81
C SER A 14 6.19 12.79 -20.73
N MET A 15 5.00 12.20 -20.85
CA MET A 15 3.92 12.35 -19.88
C MET A 15 4.09 11.43 -18.66
N ARG A 16 4.98 10.44 -18.74
CA ARG A 16 5.23 9.51 -17.65
C ARG A 16 6.32 10.01 -16.72
N ALA A 17 6.30 9.49 -15.49
CA ALA A 17 7.36 9.73 -14.51
C ALA A 17 8.68 9.11 -14.98
N THR A 18 9.78 9.76 -14.61
CA THR A 18 11.13 9.23 -14.84
C THR A 18 11.35 8.01 -13.96
N ALA A 19 11.64 6.86 -14.56
CA ALA A 19 12.00 5.67 -13.81
C ALA A 19 13.38 5.84 -13.15
N ILE A 20 13.47 5.52 -11.86
CA ILE A 20 14.73 5.51 -11.12
C ILE A 20 15.01 4.11 -10.59
N ALA A 21 16.28 3.69 -10.72
CA ALA A 21 16.74 2.38 -10.29
C ALA A 21 16.58 2.20 -8.76
N PRO A 22 16.40 0.96 -8.25
CA PRO A 22 16.27 0.70 -6.82
C PRO A 22 17.39 1.31 -5.95
N SER A 23 18.63 1.28 -6.42
CA SER A 23 19.79 1.84 -5.70
C SER A 23 19.73 3.37 -5.58
N GLU A 24 19.25 4.06 -6.62
CA GLU A 24 19.02 5.51 -6.59
C GLU A 24 17.82 5.87 -5.72
N TRP A 25 16.74 5.10 -5.80
CA TRP A 25 15.58 5.23 -4.91
C TRP A 25 16.00 5.15 -3.44
N ARG A 26 16.79 4.12 -3.09
CA ARG A 26 17.34 3.95 -1.74
C ARG A 26 18.14 5.16 -1.28
N LYS A 27 19.07 5.67 -2.11
CA LYS A 27 19.87 6.85 -1.79
C LYS A 27 19.00 8.06 -1.48
N ARG A 28 17.94 8.29 -2.26
CA ARG A 28 16.98 9.38 -2.01
C ARG A 28 16.26 9.20 -0.68
N LEU A 29 15.80 7.99 -0.36
CA LEU A 29 15.15 7.69 0.92
C LEU A 29 16.08 7.85 2.14
N GLU A 30 17.37 7.62 1.97
CA GLU A 30 18.38 7.78 3.03
C GLU A 30 18.78 9.24 3.23
N ALA A 31 18.86 10.03 2.16
CA ALA A 31 19.27 11.44 2.20
C ALA A 31 18.39 12.31 3.12
N VAL A 32 17.12 11.96 3.32
CA VAL A 32 16.19 12.71 4.19
C VAL A 32 16.57 12.64 5.67
N LYS A 33 17.18 11.53 6.13
CA LYS A 33 17.56 11.38 7.55
C LYS A 33 18.62 12.38 8.03
N ASN A 34 19.39 12.97 7.11
CA ASN A 34 20.49 13.86 7.47
C ASN A 34 20.05 15.31 7.73
N ASN A 35 18.79 15.65 7.46
CA ASN A 35 18.26 17.02 7.63
C ASN A 35 17.43 17.21 8.92
N ASP A 36 17.05 16.13 9.62
CA ASP A 36 16.25 16.22 10.85
C ASP A 36 17.06 16.64 12.09
N THR A 37 18.40 16.73 11.99
CA THR A 37 19.29 17.10 13.10
C THR A 37 20.05 18.43 12.93
N ALA A 38 19.82 19.18 11.86
CA ALA A 38 20.52 20.46 11.66
C ALA A 38 19.58 21.55 11.15
N SER A 39 19.42 22.56 12.00
CA SER A 39 19.00 23.94 11.71
C SER A 39 18.66 24.27 10.24
N ASN A 40 17.38 24.49 9.99
CA ASN A 40 16.82 25.68 9.33
C ASN A 40 17.80 26.52 8.46
N THR A 41 18.33 25.96 7.36
CA THR A 41 18.84 26.66 6.16
C THR A 41 19.45 25.66 5.16
N ASN A 42 18.64 24.93 4.39
CA ASN A 42 19.02 24.40 3.05
C ASN A 42 17.81 23.72 2.36
N PRO A 43 17.22 24.30 1.31
CA PRO A 43 16.09 23.69 0.60
C PRO A 43 16.61 22.89 -0.59
N ARG A 44 17.00 21.62 -0.41
CA ARG A 44 17.40 20.79 -1.57
C ARG A 44 16.90 19.36 -1.68
N THR A 45 16.10 18.86 -0.76
CA THR A 45 15.45 17.55 -0.96
C THR A 45 14.14 17.46 -0.16
N ASN A 46 13.17 18.32 -0.49
CA ASN A 46 11.80 18.13 -0.02
C ASN A 46 11.05 17.35 -1.11
N TYR A 47 11.09 16.02 -1.02
CA TYR A 47 10.25 15.18 -1.88
C TYR A 47 8.99 14.74 -1.16
N ILE A 48 7.95 14.45 -1.93
CA ILE A 48 6.76 13.74 -1.45
C ILE A 48 6.86 12.29 -1.90
N LEU A 49 6.71 11.36 -0.95
CA LEU A 49 6.68 9.93 -1.21
C LEU A 49 5.22 9.45 -1.30
N LEU A 50 4.81 9.06 -2.49
CA LEU A 50 3.46 8.60 -2.78
C LEU A 50 3.41 7.09 -2.98
N ASP A 51 2.65 6.43 -2.12
CA ASP A 51 2.18 5.07 -2.37
C ASP A 51 0.96 5.15 -3.29
N VAL A 52 1.08 4.72 -4.55
CA VAL A 52 -0.07 4.73 -5.49
C VAL A 52 -0.82 3.40 -5.48
N ARG A 53 -0.63 2.59 -4.43
CA ARG A 53 -1.38 1.36 -4.21
C ARG A 53 -2.73 1.65 -3.53
N ASN A 54 -3.52 0.59 -3.31
CA ASN A 54 -4.75 0.72 -2.52
C ASN A 54 -4.41 0.78 -1.02
N GLY A 55 -5.29 1.38 -0.21
CA GLY A 55 -5.11 1.51 1.24
C GLY A 55 -4.81 0.18 1.93
N TYR A 56 -5.53 -0.88 1.59
CA TYR A 56 -5.28 -2.23 2.13
C TYR A 56 -3.87 -2.76 1.80
N GLU A 57 -3.22 -2.32 0.72
CA GLU A 57 -1.86 -2.75 0.42
C GLU A 57 -0.84 -2.03 1.30
N TRP A 58 -1.12 -0.78 1.68
CA TRP A 58 -0.33 0.02 2.60
C TRP A 58 -0.45 -0.50 4.04
N ASP A 59 -1.65 -0.94 4.44
CA ASP A 59 -1.98 -1.41 5.81
C ASP A 59 -1.15 -2.60 6.29
N ILE A 60 -0.54 -3.36 5.38
CA ILE A 60 0.33 -4.49 5.71
C ILE A 60 1.79 -4.28 5.35
N GLY A 61 2.14 -3.18 4.69
CA GLY A 61 3.52 -2.80 4.48
C GLY A 61 3.68 -1.69 3.46
N HIS A 62 4.64 -0.81 3.67
CA HIS A 62 4.86 0.41 2.88
C HIS A 62 6.28 0.95 3.12
N PHE A 63 6.72 1.94 2.35
CA PHE A 63 7.95 2.65 2.67
C PHE A 63 7.73 3.60 3.85
N HIS A 64 8.66 3.62 4.80
CA HIS A 64 8.64 4.54 5.93
C HIS A 64 8.54 5.99 5.46
N GLY A 65 7.57 6.73 6.00
CA GLY A 65 7.26 8.11 5.61
C GLY A 65 6.25 8.25 4.47
N ALA A 66 5.85 7.16 3.79
CA ALA A 66 4.78 7.19 2.80
C ALA A 66 3.42 7.31 3.50
N GLN A 67 2.59 8.25 3.07
CA GLN A 67 1.23 8.39 3.58
C GLN A 67 0.33 7.26 3.07
N ARG A 68 -0.63 6.85 3.91
CA ARG A 68 -1.66 5.89 3.54
C ARG A 68 -2.59 6.50 2.48
N PRO A 69 -2.83 5.83 1.35
CA PRO A 69 -3.85 6.26 0.38
C PRO A 69 -5.26 6.20 0.97
N ASP A 70 -6.09 7.21 0.71
CA ASP A 70 -7.49 7.27 1.15
C ASP A 70 -8.45 6.46 0.27
N VAL A 71 -7.92 5.56 -0.56
CA VAL A 71 -8.69 4.86 -1.60
C VAL A 71 -8.46 3.36 -1.55
N ASP A 72 -9.56 2.61 -1.51
CA ASP A 72 -9.55 1.14 -1.56
C ASP A 72 -9.58 0.60 -3.00
N CYS A 73 -9.78 1.49 -3.98
CA CYS A 73 -9.77 1.14 -5.39
C CYS A 73 -8.94 2.15 -6.18
N PHE A 74 -7.93 1.67 -6.90
CA PHE A 74 -7.08 2.47 -7.77
C PHE A 74 -7.87 3.31 -8.78
N ARG A 75 -9.00 2.80 -9.27
CA ARG A 75 -9.87 3.53 -10.20
C ARG A 75 -10.47 4.79 -9.56
N SER A 76 -10.65 4.78 -8.24
CA SER A 76 -11.15 5.89 -7.43
C SER A 76 -10.03 6.78 -6.91
N THR A 77 -8.75 6.44 -7.13
CA THR A 77 -7.61 7.27 -6.74
C THR A 77 -7.73 8.65 -7.36
N SER A 78 -7.71 9.66 -6.50
CA SER A 78 -8.00 11.05 -6.84
C SER A 78 -7.00 12.04 -6.25
N PHE A 79 -5.74 11.65 -5.96
CA PHE A 79 -4.80 12.62 -5.37
C PHE A 79 -4.66 13.87 -6.29
N GLY A 80 -5.00 15.02 -5.76
CA GLY A 80 -4.99 16.32 -6.43
C GLY A 80 -6.14 16.55 -7.43
N ILE A 81 -7.10 15.62 -7.57
CA ILE A 81 -8.10 15.65 -8.67
C ILE A 81 -9.42 16.38 -8.31
N SER A 82 -9.77 16.64 -7.04
CA SER A 82 -11.07 17.27 -6.70
C SER A 82 -10.98 18.41 -5.67
N PRO A 83 -11.47 19.62 -5.99
CA PRO A 83 -11.84 20.65 -5.01
C PRO A 83 -13.24 20.42 -4.41
N THR A 84 -14.02 19.47 -4.92
CA THR A 84 -15.37 19.18 -4.42
C THR A 84 -15.32 18.11 -3.34
N GLU A 85 -15.57 18.59 -2.11
CA GLU A 85 -15.99 17.88 -0.90
C GLU A 85 -15.01 16.86 -0.30
N GLY A 86 -14.14 17.36 0.59
CA GLY A 86 -13.86 16.66 1.85
C GLY A 86 -12.53 15.92 2.01
N VAL A 87 -11.59 15.94 1.06
CA VAL A 87 -10.24 15.38 1.28
C VAL A 87 -9.36 16.43 1.96
N ALA A 88 -9.47 16.56 3.27
CA ALA A 88 -8.86 17.62 4.08
C ALA A 88 -7.33 17.54 4.24
N SER A 89 -6.59 16.75 3.46
CA SER A 89 -5.15 16.53 3.71
C SER A 89 -4.35 16.05 2.48
N ASP A 90 -4.64 16.54 1.27
CA ASP A 90 -3.77 16.18 0.15
C ASP A 90 -2.49 17.02 0.16
N GLN A 91 -1.36 16.39 0.52
CA GLN A 91 -0.03 17.00 0.53
C GLN A 91 0.33 17.65 -0.82
N LEU A 92 -0.32 17.23 -1.91
CA LEU A 92 -0.09 17.76 -3.24
C LEU A 92 -0.76 19.12 -3.50
N LEU A 93 -1.72 19.56 -2.68
CA LEU A 93 -2.47 20.81 -2.93
C LEU A 93 -1.66 22.08 -2.63
N GLN A 94 -0.68 22.01 -1.72
CA GLN A 94 0.02 23.20 -1.21
C GLN A 94 1.49 23.28 -1.64
N VAL A 95 1.95 22.43 -2.55
CA VAL A 95 3.35 22.37 -2.97
C VAL A 95 3.62 23.10 -4.29
N ASP A 96 4.86 23.55 -4.45
CA ASP A 96 5.37 24.09 -5.70
C ASP A 96 5.53 22.96 -6.71
N LYS A 97 4.56 22.84 -7.62
CA LYS A 97 4.47 21.76 -8.62
C LYS A 97 5.69 21.68 -9.55
N GLU A 98 6.45 22.77 -9.71
CA GLU A 98 7.63 22.82 -10.57
C GLU A 98 8.91 22.40 -9.85
N LYS A 99 8.97 22.57 -8.52
CA LYS A 99 10.18 22.32 -7.73
C LYS A 99 10.11 21.07 -6.85
N THR A 100 8.91 20.66 -6.46
CA THR A 100 8.73 19.52 -5.56
C THR A 100 8.89 18.20 -6.30
N ASP A 101 9.84 17.39 -5.84
CA ASP A 101 10.04 16.04 -6.33
C ASP A 101 8.94 15.11 -5.80
N ILE A 102 8.26 14.40 -6.69
CA ILE A 102 7.25 13.41 -6.34
C ILE A 102 7.80 12.02 -6.66
N LEU A 103 8.05 11.22 -5.62
CA LEU A 103 8.51 9.84 -5.72
C LEU A 103 7.31 8.91 -5.58
N MET A 104 6.96 8.19 -6.63
CA MET A 104 5.84 7.26 -6.65
C MET A 104 6.31 5.81 -6.68
N TYR A 105 5.58 4.94 -5.99
CA TYR A 105 5.78 3.50 -6.13
C TYR A 105 4.47 2.73 -6.08
N CYS A 106 4.51 1.56 -6.71
CA CYS A 106 3.52 0.51 -6.53
C CYS A 106 4.22 -0.85 -6.59
N THR A 107 3.47 -1.94 -6.52
CA THR A 107 4.03 -3.30 -6.49
C THR A 107 4.94 -3.62 -7.68
N GLY A 108 4.59 -3.16 -8.89
CA GLY A 108 5.28 -3.52 -10.14
C GLY A 108 5.35 -2.42 -11.21
N GLY A 109 5.16 -1.15 -10.84
CA GLY A 109 5.34 0.02 -11.73
C GLY A 109 4.11 0.50 -12.51
N ILE A 110 3.23 -0.40 -12.99
CA ILE A 110 2.15 -0.05 -13.94
C ILE A 110 1.20 1.06 -13.44
N ARG A 111 0.86 1.07 -12.14
CA ARG A 111 -0.01 2.12 -11.58
C ARG A 111 0.67 3.48 -11.57
N CYS A 112 1.99 3.52 -11.41
CA CYS A 112 2.77 4.76 -11.46
C CYS A 112 2.76 5.35 -12.88
N ASP A 113 2.80 4.51 -13.93
CA ASP A 113 2.69 5.00 -15.32
C ASP A 113 1.38 5.78 -15.51
N VAL A 114 0.25 5.21 -15.07
CA VAL A 114 -1.05 5.87 -15.15
C VAL A 114 -1.08 7.13 -14.29
N TYR A 115 -0.66 7.01 -13.03
CA TYR A 115 -0.75 8.10 -12.06
C TYR A 115 0.10 9.31 -12.44
N SER A 116 1.29 9.06 -12.97
CA SER A 116 2.20 10.10 -13.41
C SER A 116 1.62 10.97 -14.53
N THR A 117 0.86 10.38 -15.46
CA THR A 117 0.20 11.17 -16.53
C THR A 117 -0.84 12.14 -15.98
N ILE A 118 -1.55 11.75 -14.92
CA ILE A 118 -2.54 12.60 -14.24
C ILE A 118 -1.82 13.77 -13.54
N LEU A 119 -0.79 13.47 -12.75
CA LEU A 119 0.00 14.52 -12.08
C LEU A 119 0.67 15.47 -13.07
N ARG A 120 1.16 14.95 -14.19
CA ARG A 120 1.74 15.76 -15.26
C ARG A 120 0.71 16.74 -15.83
N GLN A 121 -0.51 16.29 -16.12
CA GLN A 121 -1.61 17.15 -16.57
C GLN A 121 -2.00 18.21 -15.52
N GLN A 122 -1.81 17.92 -14.24
CA GLN A 122 -2.02 18.88 -13.14
C GLN A 122 -0.87 19.88 -12.96
N GLY A 123 0.22 19.75 -13.73
CA GLY A 123 1.35 20.67 -13.75
C GLY A 123 2.57 20.24 -12.95
N PHE A 124 2.60 19.03 -12.39
CA PHE A 124 3.78 18.52 -11.68
C PHE A 124 4.92 18.18 -12.66
N GLN A 125 6.10 18.76 -12.42
CA GLN A 125 7.26 18.63 -13.31
C GLN A 125 8.22 17.52 -12.88
N ASN A 126 8.47 17.39 -11.58
CA ASN A 126 9.48 16.44 -11.08
C ASN A 126 8.81 15.16 -10.60
N LEU A 127 8.46 14.28 -11.55
CA LEU A 127 7.80 13.00 -11.28
C LEU A 127 8.79 11.85 -11.46
N TYR A 128 8.94 11.03 -10.41
CA TYR A 128 9.82 9.86 -10.40
C TYR A 128 9.06 8.61 -10.01
N THR A 129 9.40 7.46 -10.60
CA THR A 129 8.83 6.16 -10.24
C THR A 129 9.91 5.14 -9.94
N LEU A 130 9.67 4.28 -8.96
CA LEU A 130 10.52 3.12 -8.68
C LEU A 130 10.47 2.13 -9.86
N GLU A 131 11.60 1.93 -10.53
CA GLU A 131 11.74 0.97 -11.62
C GLU A 131 11.47 -0.46 -11.11
N GLY A 132 10.58 -1.19 -11.82
CA GLY A 132 10.16 -2.53 -11.42
C GLY A 132 9.30 -2.59 -10.14
N GLY A 133 9.04 -1.45 -9.48
CA GLY A 133 8.23 -1.35 -8.28
C GLY A 133 8.86 -2.00 -7.04
N VAL A 134 8.06 -2.11 -5.97
CA VAL A 134 8.52 -2.63 -4.67
C VAL A 134 9.05 -4.07 -4.79
N SER A 135 8.44 -4.90 -5.64
CA SER A 135 8.88 -6.29 -5.81
C SER A 135 10.31 -6.39 -6.34
N HIS A 136 10.70 -5.50 -7.24
CA HIS A 136 12.08 -5.42 -7.73
C HIS A 136 13.02 -4.85 -6.65
N TYR A 137 12.60 -3.80 -5.96
CA TYR A 137 13.40 -3.20 -4.87
C TYR A 137 13.72 -4.19 -3.76
N LEU A 138 12.73 -4.93 -3.25
CA LEU A 138 12.96 -5.94 -2.21
C LEU A 138 13.90 -7.05 -2.65
N LYS A 139 13.95 -7.35 -3.96
CA LYS A 139 14.85 -8.35 -4.53
C LYS A 139 16.29 -7.86 -4.63
N THR A 140 16.52 -6.57 -4.89
CA THR A 140 17.85 -6.00 -5.17
C THR A 140 18.47 -5.27 -3.99
N GLU A 141 17.67 -4.50 -3.24
CA GLU A 141 18.14 -3.63 -2.15
C GLU A 141 17.72 -4.14 -0.77
N GLY A 142 16.91 -5.20 -0.70
CA GLY A 142 16.33 -5.69 0.55
C GLY A 142 15.23 -4.76 1.11
N PRO A 143 14.90 -4.85 2.41
CA PRO A 143 13.80 -4.14 3.03
C PRO A 143 14.21 -2.76 3.54
N VAL A 144 15.31 -2.17 3.03
CA VAL A 144 15.80 -0.87 3.53
C VAL A 144 14.69 0.16 3.39
N LYS A 145 14.29 0.78 4.51
CA LYS A 145 13.16 1.73 4.64
C LYS A 145 11.77 1.15 4.32
N TRP A 146 11.66 -0.12 3.96
CA TRP A 146 10.39 -0.81 3.80
C TRP A 146 9.96 -1.43 5.13
N ILE A 147 8.69 -1.28 5.51
CA ILE A 147 8.11 -1.91 6.70
C ILE A 147 7.03 -2.92 6.32
N GLY A 148 6.94 -4.01 7.09
CA GLY A 148 5.93 -5.04 6.91
C GLY A 148 6.08 -5.90 5.64
N ASN A 149 4.96 -6.46 5.19
CA ASN A 149 4.87 -7.38 4.06
C ASN A 149 4.44 -6.67 2.77
N LEU A 150 4.83 -7.22 1.62
CA LEU A 150 4.32 -6.79 0.33
C LEU A 150 3.03 -7.56 -0.02
N PHE A 151 1.93 -6.84 -0.24
CA PHE A 151 0.66 -7.43 -0.69
C PHE A 151 0.82 -8.15 -2.03
N THR A 152 0.23 -9.34 -2.16
CA THR A 152 0.18 -10.10 -3.42
C THR A 152 -1.26 -10.40 -3.84
N PHE A 153 -1.52 -10.32 -5.15
CA PHE A 153 -2.84 -10.52 -5.74
C PHE A 153 -3.17 -12.00 -6.00
N ASP A 154 -2.69 -12.90 -5.13
CA ASP A 154 -2.89 -14.34 -5.20
C ASP A 154 -3.24 -14.92 -3.82
N SER A 155 -3.27 -16.24 -3.68
CA SER A 155 -3.68 -16.93 -2.44
C SER A 155 -2.85 -16.56 -1.20
N ARG A 156 -1.62 -16.09 -1.40
CA ARG A 156 -0.69 -15.75 -0.32
C ARG A 156 -1.11 -14.48 0.40
N LEU A 157 -1.78 -13.54 -0.30
CA LEU A 157 -2.22 -12.20 0.17
C LEU A 157 -1.08 -11.25 0.55
N SER A 158 -0.01 -11.75 1.11
CA SER A 158 1.15 -10.97 1.53
C SER A 158 2.39 -11.86 1.55
N LEU A 159 3.54 -11.30 1.21
CA LEU A 159 4.83 -11.96 1.35
C LEU A 159 5.78 -11.10 2.18
N PRO A 160 6.52 -11.70 3.14
CA PRO A 160 7.57 -10.98 3.84
C PRO A 160 8.72 -10.64 2.88
N PRO A 161 9.52 -9.61 3.16
CA PRO A 161 10.68 -9.25 2.34
C PRO A 161 11.65 -10.41 2.09
N SER A 162 11.81 -11.32 3.06
CA SER A 162 12.65 -12.52 2.93
C SER A 162 12.25 -13.45 1.79
N ALA A 163 11.00 -13.41 1.33
CA ALA A 163 10.54 -14.20 0.20
C ALA A 163 11.07 -13.70 -1.16
N TYR A 164 11.60 -12.47 -1.23
CA TYR A 164 12.10 -11.87 -2.47
C TYR A 164 13.60 -12.09 -2.67
N ASN A 165 14.41 -11.96 -1.61
CA ASN A 165 15.83 -12.30 -1.62
C ASN A 165 16.38 -12.44 -0.18
N HIS A 166 16.77 -13.65 0.20
CA HIS A 166 17.30 -13.96 1.53
C HIS A 166 18.67 -13.32 1.82
N GLU A 167 19.54 -13.17 0.82
CA GLU A 167 20.90 -12.63 1.01
C GLU A 167 20.84 -11.14 1.36
N THR A 168 20.00 -10.38 0.65
CA THR A 168 19.80 -8.94 0.91
C THR A 168 19.16 -8.64 2.27
N MET A 169 18.45 -9.61 2.89
CA MET A 169 17.92 -9.46 4.26
C MET A 169 19.03 -9.42 5.30
N ILE A 170 20.10 -10.19 5.10
CA ILE A 170 21.22 -10.31 6.05
C ILE A 170 21.98 -8.99 6.07
N GLU A 171 22.30 -8.44 4.90
CA GLU A 171 22.98 -7.14 4.75
C GLU A 171 22.14 -5.97 5.30
N ALA A 172 20.83 -5.99 5.07
CA ALA A 172 19.92 -4.97 5.59
C ALA A 172 19.75 -5.04 7.11
N SER A 173 19.74 -6.23 7.70
CA SER A 173 19.67 -6.43 9.16
C SER A 173 20.89 -5.86 9.88
N MET A 174 22.05 -5.78 9.21
CA MET A 174 23.27 -5.17 9.76
C MET A 174 23.30 -3.64 9.67
N THR A 175 22.47 -3.03 8.81
CA THR A 175 22.47 -1.59 8.51
C THR A 175 21.22 -0.87 9.01
N GLN A 176 20.16 -1.59 9.34
CA GLN A 176 18.96 -1.01 9.94
C GLN A 176 19.15 -0.72 11.43
N GLN A 177 19.03 0.54 11.81
CA GLN A 177 18.35 0.84 13.08
C GLN A 177 16.97 0.20 12.98
N ALA A 178 16.70 -0.81 13.81
CA ALA A 178 15.39 -1.45 13.88
C ALA A 178 14.32 -0.37 14.08
N PHE A 179 13.68 0.04 12.99
CA PHE A 179 12.40 0.70 13.09
C PHE A 179 11.50 -0.34 13.75
N ASP A 180 10.69 0.09 14.73
CA ASP A 180 9.72 -0.75 15.43
C ASP A 180 8.63 -1.17 14.41
N SER A 181 9.02 -2.05 13.47
CA SER A 181 8.36 -2.38 12.21
C SER A 181 7.06 -3.12 12.42
N ASP A 182 6.85 -3.59 13.65
CA ASP A 182 5.79 -4.53 13.96
C ASP A 182 4.53 -3.81 14.47
N LYS A 183 4.59 -2.49 14.74
CA LYS A 183 3.51 -1.75 15.44
C LYS A 183 2.65 -0.82 14.58
N PHE A 184 2.77 -0.84 13.25
CA PHE A 184 1.95 0.04 12.40
C PHE A 184 0.59 -0.56 12.03
N ALA A 185 0.52 -1.89 11.88
CA ALA A 185 -0.66 -2.57 11.37
C ALA A 185 -1.72 -2.74 12.48
N LYS A 186 -2.96 -2.35 12.17
CA LYS A 186 -4.05 -2.30 13.14
C LYS A 186 -5.23 -3.16 12.71
N CYS A 187 -5.90 -3.73 13.70
CA CYS A 187 -7.13 -4.46 13.53
C CYS A 187 -8.23 -3.48 13.11
N TYR A 188 -8.90 -3.76 12.00
CA TYR A 188 -10.01 -2.95 11.51
C TYR A 188 -11.15 -2.80 12.54
N VAL A 189 -11.35 -3.81 13.40
CA VAL A 189 -12.49 -3.89 14.32
C VAL A 189 -12.21 -3.14 15.62
N CYS A 190 -11.11 -3.47 16.31
CA CYS A 190 -10.81 -2.96 17.65
C CYS A 190 -9.61 -2.01 17.69
N ASN A 191 -8.97 -1.76 16.55
CA ASN A 191 -7.80 -0.90 16.42
C ASN A 191 -6.54 -1.39 17.18
N SER A 192 -6.58 -2.60 17.75
CA SER A 192 -5.41 -3.22 18.37
C SER A 192 -4.34 -3.52 17.33
N GLN A 193 -3.09 -3.62 17.76
CA GLN A 193 -2.00 -4.04 16.89
C GLN A 193 -2.24 -5.47 16.36
N VAL A 194 -1.83 -5.72 15.11
CA VAL A 194 -1.88 -7.04 14.47
C VAL A 194 -0.46 -7.48 14.12
N SER A 195 -0.09 -8.68 14.57
CA SER A 195 1.18 -9.32 14.25
C SER A 195 1.17 -10.03 12.90
N GLU A 196 0.03 -10.62 12.51
CA GLU A 196 -0.13 -11.27 11.21
C GLU A 196 -0.52 -10.23 10.14
N LEU A 197 0.45 -9.80 9.35
CA LEU A 197 0.28 -8.81 8.26
C LEU A 197 -0.42 -9.40 7.02
N ARG A 198 -1.59 -10.00 7.21
CA ARG A 198 -2.35 -10.69 6.18
C ARG A 198 -3.83 -10.40 6.31
N HIS A 199 -4.40 -9.89 5.24
CA HIS A 199 -5.83 -9.62 5.16
C HIS A 199 -6.67 -10.90 5.17
N ARG A 200 -7.96 -10.76 5.44
CA ARG A 200 -8.97 -11.78 5.22
C ARG A 200 -10.21 -11.15 4.60
N ASN A 201 -10.97 -11.96 3.87
CA ASN A 201 -12.28 -11.54 3.39
C ASN A 201 -13.32 -11.79 4.48
N CYS A 202 -14.32 -10.92 4.58
CA CYS A 202 -15.48 -11.11 5.44
C CYS A 202 -16.15 -12.45 5.13
N ALA A 203 -16.49 -13.22 6.16
CA ALA A 203 -17.14 -14.52 6.00
C ALA A 203 -18.49 -14.41 5.26
N ASN A 204 -19.22 -13.32 5.43
CA ASN A 204 -20.38 -12.97 4.63
C ASN A 204 -19.97 -12.81 3.15
N LEU A 205 -20.48 -13.69 2.28
CA LEU A 205 -20.18 -13.71 0.85
C LEU A 205 -20.69 -12.46 0.12
N ASP A 206 -21.81 -11.88 0.56
CA ASP A 206 -22.39 -10.65 -0.02
C ASP A 206 -21.52 -9.43 0.27
N CYS A 207 -20.89 -9.41 1.44
CA CYS A 207 -19.97 -8.35 1.83
C CYS A 207 -18.59 -8.56 1.18
N ASN A 208 -17.97 -9.72 1.45
CA ASN A 208 -16.63 -10.10 0.98
C ASN A 208 -15.55 -9.00 1.16
N PHE A 209 -15.75 -8.08 2.11
CA PHE A 209 -14.82 -6.98 2.38
C PHE A 209 -13.47 -7.53 2.83
N LEU A 210 -12.39 -6.99 2.29
CA LEU A 210 -11.02 -7.38 2.61
C LEU A 210 -10.51 -6.49 3.76
N PHE A 211 -10.14 -7.08 4.89
CA PHE A 211 -9.74 -6.31 6.08
C PHE A 211 -8.67 -7.04 6.89
N LEU A 212 -7.90 -6.27 7.66
CA LEU A 212 -6.93 -6.79 8.62
C LEU A 212 -7.59 -6.93 9.99
N CYS A 213 -7.36 -8.05 10.68
CA CYS A 213 -8.07 -8.35 11.92
C CYS A 213 -7.20 -9.17 12.87
N CYS A 214 -7.21 -8.82 14.17
CA CYS A 214 -6.57 -9.64 15.19
C CYS A 214 -7.37 -10.93 15.44
N GLU A 215 -6.70 -11.94 15.99
CA GLU A 215 -7.27 -13.27 16.21
C GLU A 215 -8.56 -13.23 17.07
N ASN A 216 -8.56 -12.44 18.15
CA ASN A 216 -9.73 -12.30 19.02
C ASN A 216 -10.97 -11.82 18.24
N CYS A 217 -10.86 -10.72 17.50
CA CYS A 217 -11.99 -10.21 16.73
C CYS A 217 -12.41 -11.14 15.58
N VAL A 218 -11.49 -11.94 15.03
CA VAL A 218 -11.85 -12.99 14.05
C VAL A 218 -12.76 -14.03 14.69
N MET A 219 -12.45 -14.46 15.91
CA MET A 219 -13.24 -15.43 16.65
C MET A 219 -14.58 -14.82 17.09
N ASP A 220 -14.56 -13.64 17.71
CA ASP A 220 -15.75 -12.96 18.22
C ASP A 220 -16.78 -12.64 17.13
N LEU A 221 -16.31 -12.30 15.92
CA LEU A 221 -17.17 -11.96 14.78
C LEU A 221 -17.39 -13.12 13.81
N GLY A 222 -16.97 -14.35 14.13
CA GLY A 222 -17.14 -15.48 13.22
C GLY A 222 -16.55 -15.21 11.84
N GLY A 223 -15.39 -14.55 11.77
CA GLY A 223 -14.71 -14.18 10.52
C GLY A 223 -15.37 -13.06 9.72
N CYS A 224 -16.40 -12.40 10.26
CA CYS A 224 -17.06 -11.26 9.65
C CYS A 224 -16.38 -9.93 10.00
N CYS A 225 -16.57 -8.91 9.17
CA CYS A 225 -16.07 -7.56 9.44
C CYS A 225 -16.93 -6.77 10.44
N SER A 226 -18.14 -7.26 10.76
CA SER A 226 -19.09 -6.59 11.66
C SER A 226 -20.15 -7.58 12.15
N TYR A 227 -20.85 -7.22 13.23
CA TYR A 227 -21.99 -7.98 13.76
C TYR A 227 -23.12 -8.18 12.75
N ASN A 228 -23.40 -7.16 11.90
CA ASN A 228 -24.43 -7.29 10.86
C ASN A 228 -24.08 -8.38 9.83
N CYS A 229 -22.78 -8.57 9.53
CA CYS A 229 -22.37 -9.64 8.63
C CYS A 229 -22.47 -11.04 9.26
N MET A 230 -22.52 -11.15 10.59
CA MET A 230 -22.65 -12.45 11.27
C MET A 230 -24.02 -13.09 11.04
N THR A 231 -25.06 -12.28 10.85
CA THR A 231 -26.44 -12.75 10.65
C THR A 231 -26.78 -13.00 9.18
N ALA A 232 -25.83 -12.78 8.27
CA ALA A 232 -26.05 -12.91 6.84
C ALA A 232 -26.30 -14.38 6.44
N PRO A 233 -27.24 -14.65 5.50
CA PRO A 233 -27.61 -16.02 5.12
C PRO A 233 -26.49 -16.76 4.38
N ARG A 234 -25.63 -16.05 3.63
CA ARG A 234 -24.54 -16.63 2.84
C ARG A 234 -23.20 -16.46 3.55
N ARG A 235 -23.09 -17.05 4.75
CA ARG A 235 -21.88 -17.01 5.56
C ARG A 235 -20.99 -18.22 5.27
N ARG A 236 -19.68 -17.98 5.23
CA ARG A 236 -18.64 -19.02 5.13
C ARG A 236 -18.06 -19.31 6.52
N PRO A 237 -17.53 -20.51 6.79
CA PRO A 237 -16.98 -20.85 8.11
C PRO A 237 -15.71 -20.06 8.42
N VAL A 238 -15.39 -19.80 9.69
CA VAL A 238 -14.10 -19.21 10.06
C VAL A 238 -12.98 -20.13 9.60
N LEU A 239 -12.06 -19.57 8.81
CA LEU A 239 -10.90 -20.29 8.33
C LEU A 239 -9.70 -20.03 9.25
N PRO A 240 -9.05 -21.07 9.80
CA PRO A 240 -7.87 -20.92 10.63
C PRO A 240 -6.63 -20.63 9.77
N GLY A 241 -5.73 -19.82 10.33
CA GLY A 241 -4.43 -19.48 9.74
C GLY A 241 -4.52 -19.02 8.27
N PHE A 242 -3.72 -19.64 7.40
CA PHE A 242 -3.50 -19.18 6.04
C PHE A 242 -4.54 -19.62 5.00
N GLN A 243 -5.63 -20.25 5.42
CA GLN A 243 -6.63 -20.77 4.49
C GLN A 243 -7.40 -19.64 3.77
N ARG A 244 -7.89 -19.94 2.56
CA ARG A 244 -8.76 -19.04 1.78
C ARG A 244 -10.10 -19.71 1.53
N TYR A 245 -11.12 -18.86 1.41
CA TYR A 245 -12.44 -19.31 0.98
C TYR A 245 -12.37 -19.95 -0.40
N LYS A 246 -12.91 -21.16 -0.47
CA LYS A 246 -13.22 -21.85 -1.70
C LYS A 246 -14.46 -21.22 -2.35
N LYS A 247 -14.86 -21.73 -3.51
CA LYS A 247 -16.10 -21.32 -4.16
C LYS A 247 -17.31 -21.65 -3.26
N TRP A 248 -18.35 -20.82 -3.32
CA TRP A 248 -19.53 -20.90 -2.45
C TRP A 248 -20.19 -22.28 -2.40
N HIS A 249 -20.23 -23.00 -3.52
CA HIS A 249 -20.85 -24.33 -3.59
C HIS A 249 -20.23 -25.37 -2.65
N VAL A 250 -19.03 -25.12 -2.11
CA VAL A 250 -18.39 -25.95 -1.09
C VAL A 250 -19.00 -25.74 0.31
N TYR A 251 -19.59 -24.57 0.55
CA TYR A 251 -20.10 -24.14 1.86
C TYR A 251 -21.62 -24.12 1.97
N ARG A 252 -22.33 -24.05 0.84
CA ARG A 252 -23.79 -23.80 0.83
C ARG A 252 -24.63 -24.79 1.66
N ASP A 253 -24.17 -26.02 1.78
CA ASP A 253 -24.87 -27.10 2.49
C ASP A 253 -24.35 -27.28 3.92
N GLN A 254 -23.30 -26.54 4.30
CA GLN A 254 -22.74 -26.54 5.64
C GLN A 254 -23.55 -25.60 6.53
N LYS A 255 -24.02 -26.10 7.67
CA LYS A 255 -24.51 -25.21 8.73
C LYS A 255 -23.30 -24.52 9.34
N VAL A 256 -23.14 -23.23 9.08
CA VAL A 256 -22.14 -22.42 9.79
C VAL A 256 -22.71 -22.16 11.17
N GLU A 257 -22.21 -22.86 12.19
CA GLU A 257 -22.61 -22.64 13.59
C GLU A 257 -22.40 -21.18 13.96
N ALA A 258 -23.40 -20.62 14.65
CA ALA A 258 -23.61 -19.19 14.89
C ALA A 258 -22.39 -18.53 15.53
#